data_AF-A0A091S5G9-F1
#
_entry.id   AF-A0A091S5G9-F1
#
_cell.length_a   1.000
_cell.length_b   1.000
_cell.length_c   1.000
_cell.angle_alpha   90.00
_cell.angle_beta   90.00
_cell.angle_gamma   90.00
#
_symmetry.space_group_name_H-M   'P 1'
#
loop_
_entity.id
_entity.type
_entity.pdbx_description
1 polymer ?
#
loop_
_entity_poly.entity_id
_entity_poly.type
_entity_poly.pdbx_seq_one_letter_code
_entity_poly.pdbx_strand_id
1 'polypeptide(L)'
;SRNKECPTCRKKLVSKRSLRPDPNFDALISKIYPSRDEYEAHQDRVLAKLSRLHNQQALSSSIEEGLKMQAMHRWDPAAFPSGMAGSGADPMG
;
A
#
# COMPACT_ATOMS: atom_id res chain seq x y z
N SER A 1 14.84 9.92 -2.15
CA SER A 1 14.94 10.71 -0.90
C SER A 1 14.53 9.81 0.26
N ARG A 2 15.43 9.46 1.18
CA ARG A 2 15.08 8.71 2.40
C ARG A 2 14.82 9.74 3.49
N ASN A 3 13.61 9.80 4.03
CA ASN A 3 13.32 10.66 5.16
C ASN A 3 14.30 10.33 6.31
N LYS A 4 15.06 11.33 6.73
CA LYS A 4 16.06 11.24 7.81
C LYS A 4 15.38 11.45 9.16
N GLU A 5 14.39 10.63 9.44
CA GLU A 5 13.57 10.67 10.65
C GLU A 5 13.38 9.26 11.22
N CYS A 6 13.17 9.18 12.53
CA CYS A 6 12.78 7.94 13.19
C CYS A 6 11.40 7.49 12.67
N PRO A 7 11.22 6.25 12.19
CA PRO A 7 9.94 5.78 11.68
C PRO A 7 8.84 5.73 12.77
N THR A 8 9.23 5.67 14.04
CA THR A 8 8.29 5.56 15.16
C THR A 8 7.86 6.93 15.70
N CYS A 9 8.80 7.86 15.91
CA CYS A 9 8.52 9.13 16.60
C CYS A 9 8.84 10.39 15.77
N ARG A 10 9.24 10.23 14.50
CA ARG A 10 9.59 11.32 13.55
C ARG A 10 10.68 12.29 14.02
N LYS A 11 11.40 11.96 15.09
CA LYS A 11 12.60 12.71 15.51
C LYS A 11 13.67 12.62 14.42
N LYS A 12 14.36 13.74 14.14
CA LYS A 12 15.41 13.81 13.11
C LYS A 12 16.53 12.80 13.38
N LEU A 13 16.86 12.00 12.37
CA LEU A 13 17.89 10.97 12.38
C LEU A 13 18.87 11.21 11.21
N VAL A 14 20.01 11.85 11.49
CA VAL A 14 20.94 12.34 10.46
C VAL A 14 21.57 11.21 9.63
N SER A 15 21.90 10.08 10.27
CA SER A 15 22.43 8.88 9.63
C SER A 15 22.36 7.67 10.56
N LYS A 16 22.72 6.48 10.07
CA LYS A 16 22.87 5.27 10.89
C LYS A 16 23.90 5.43 12.02
N ARG A 17 24.91 6.31 11.86
CA ARG A 17 25.90 6.61 12.92
C ARG A 17 25.30 7.28 14.16
N SER A 18 24.09 7.84 14.04
CA SER A 18 23.36 8.43 15.16
C SER A 18 22.68 7.36 16.04
N LEU A 19 22.63 6.10 15.61
CA LEU A 19 22.08 4.98 16.38
C LEU A 19 23.19 4.23 17.12
N ARG A 20 22.79 3.40 18.09
CA ARG A 20 23.67 2.47 18.79
C ARG A 20 23.12 1.05 18.67
N PRO A 21 24.00 0.03 18.52
CA PRO A 21 23.58 -1.35 18.66
C PRO A 21 23.18 -1.62 20.12
N ASP A 22 22.23 -2.54 20.32
CA ASP A 22 21.73 -2.92 21.65
C ASP A 22 21.92 -4.44 21.86
N PRO A 23 23.06 -4.86 22.44
CA PRO A 23 23.37 -6.28 22.59
C PRO A 23 22.43 -6.99 23.59
N ASN A 24 21.77 -6.26 24.48
CA ASN A 24 20.84 -6.86 25.43
C ASN A 24 19.53 -7.27 24.74
N PHE A 25 18.98 -6.41 23.89
CA PHE A 25 17.84 -6.77 23.05
C PHE A 25 18.20 -7.86 22.04
N ASP A 26 19.39 -7.80 21.44
CA ASP A 26 19.85 -8.86 20.53
C ASP A 26 19.90 -10.23 21.25
N ALA A 27 20.46 -10.28 22.47
CA ALA A 27 20.53 -11.51 23.26
C ALA A 27 19.14 -12.04 23.67
N LEU A 28 18.19 -11.15 24.00
CA LEU A 28 16.81 -11.53 24.29
C LEU A 28 16.13 -12.15 23.08
N ILE A 29 16.26 -11.52 21.90
CA ILE A 29 15.70 -12.03 20.65
C ILE A 29 16.27 -13.40 20.32
N SER A 30 17.59 -13.59 20.43
CA SER A 30 18.24 -14.89 20.19
C SER A 30 17.78 -15.99 21.15
N LYS A 31 17.44 -15.66 22.40
CA LYS A 31 16.90 -16.64 23.36
C LYS A 31 15.47 -17.05 23.04
N ILE A 32 14.63 -16.10 22.60
CA ILE A 32 13.23 -16.36 22.25
C ILE A 32 13.12 -17.05 20.89
N TYR A 33 13.98 -16.68 19.94
CA TYR A 33 14.03 -17.22 18.58
C TYR A 33 15.45 -17.74 18.26
N PRO A 34 15.80 -18.96 18.71
CA PRO A 34 17.15 -19.51 18.55
C PRO A 34 17.58 -19.70 17.10
N SER A 35 16.63 -20.04 16.22
CA SER A 35 16.80 -20.14 14.77
C SER A 35 15.89 -19.13 14.09
N ARG A 36 16.49 -18.01 13.67
CA ARG A 36 15.75 -16.88 13.07
C ARG A 36 15.30 -17.22 11.66
N ASP A 37 16.13 -17.93 10.91
CA ASP A 37 15.85 -18.38 9.55
C ASP A 37 14.65 -19.34 9.48
N GLU A 38 14.55 -20.28 10.43
CA GLU A 38 13.39 -21.17 10.51
C GLU A 38 12.10 -20.41 10.82
N TYR A 39 12.16 -19.44 11.74
CA TYR A 39 11.02 -18.62 12.10
C TYR A 39 10.56 -17.74 10.93
N GLU A 40 11.50 -17.09 10.24
CA GLU A 40 11.22 -16.29 9.04
C GLU A 40 10.64 -17.15 7.91
N ALA A 41 11.24 -18.32 7.64
CA ALA A 41 10.73 -19.25 6.63
C ALA A 41 9.33 -19.76 6.97
N HIS A 42 9.04 -20.02 8.25
CA HIS A 42 7.70 -20.39 8.69
C HIS A 42 6.71 -19.24 8.49
N GLN A 43 7.08 -18.02 8.87
CA GLN A 43 6.26 -16.82 8.69
C GLN A 43 5.94 -16.57 7.20
N ASP A 44 6.94 -16.67 6.33
CA ASP A 44 6.79 -16.51 4.89
C ASP A 44 5.88 -17.57 4.28
N ARG A 45 5.98 -18.82 4.74
CA ARG A 45 5.06 -19.90 4.30
C ARG A 45 3.63 -19.61 4.70
N VAL A 46 3.39 -19.12 5.91
CA VAL A 46 2.04 -18.75 6.38
C VAL A 46 1.51 -17.58 5.58
N LEU A 47 2.32 -16.53 5.37
CA LEU A 47 1.92 -15.37 4.58
C LEU A 47 1.63 -15.77 3.13
N ALA A 48 2.47 -16.60 2.51
CA ALA A 48 2.24 -17.09 1.16
C ALA A 48 0.95 -17.91 1.03
N LYS A 49 0.61 -18.74 2.04
CA LYS A 49 -0.68 -19.44 2.09
C LYS A 49 -1.84 -18.45 2.16
N LEU A 50 -1.75 -17.43 3.02
CA LEU A 50 -2.77 -16.40 3.16
C LEU A 50 -2.94 -15.60 1.86
N SER A 51 -1.84 -15.20 1.23
CA SER A 51 -1.84 -14.50 -0.05
C SER A 51 -2.47 -15.33 -1.18
N ARG A 52 -2.28 -16.66 -1.18
CA ARG A 52 -2.91 -17.56 -2.16
C ARG A 52 -4.42 -17.70 -1.95
N LEU A 53 -4.88 -17.70 -0.70
CA LEU A 53 -6.31 -17.77 -0.38
C LEU A 53 -7.00 -16.43 -0.61
N HIS A 54 -6.27 -15.32 -0.58
CA HIS A 54 -6.80 -14.02 -0.95
C HIS A 54 -6.92 -13.89 -2.47
N ASN A 55 -8.14 -13.63 -2.95
CA ASN A 55 -8.45 -13.36 -4.35
C ASN A 55 -7.95 -11.97 -4.80
N GLN A 56 -6.70 -11.67 -4.49
CA GLN A 56 -6.09 -10.38 -4.81
C GLN A 56 -5.96 -10.20 -6.32
N GLN A 57 -5.71 -11.30 -7.06
CA GLN A 57 -5.61 -11.27 -8.50
C GLN A 57 -6.96 -10.95 -9.17
N ALA A 58 -8.06 -11.65 -8.89
CA ALA A 58 -9.33 -11.32 -9.55
C ALA A 58 -9.90 -9.98 -9.05
N LEU A 59 -9.61 -9.57 -7.80
CA LEU A 59 -9.92 -8.21 -7.36
C LEU A 59 -9.12 -7.17 -8.16
N SER A 60 -7.82 -7.38 -8.37
CA SER A 60 -7.00 -6.45 -9.16
C SER A 60 -7.46 -6.36 -10.62
N SER A 61 -7.78 -7.49 -11.25
CA SER A 61 -8.29 -7.54 -12.62
C SER A 61 -9.66 -6.88 -12.75
N SER A 62 -10.59 -7.14 -11.82
CA SER A 62 -11.92 -6.51 -11.84
C SER A 62 -11.86 -5.00 -11.60
N ILE A 63 -10.95 -4.53 -10.74
CA ILE A 63 -10.69 -3.10 -10.54
C ILE A 63 -10.10 -2.47 -11.82
N GLU A 64 -9.11 -3.11 -12.45
CA GLU A 64 -8.50 -2.62 -13.68
C GLU A 64 -9.50 -2.56 -14.85
N GLU A 65 -10.30 -3.61 -15.03
CA GLU A 65 -11.37 -3.65 -16.02
C GLU A 65 -12.44 -2.59 -15.75
N GLY A 66 -12.82 -2.39 -14.48
CA GLY A 66 -13.73 -1.33 -14.07
C GLY A 66 -13.20 0.07 -14.39
N LEU A 67 -11.91 0.33 -14.13
CA LEU A 67 -11.25 1.58 -14.47
C LEU A 67 -11.20 1.81 -15.99
N LYS A 68 -10.90 0.77 -16.78
CA LYS A 68 -10.91 0.84 -18.25
C LYS A 68 -12.31 1.16 -18.78
N MET A 69 -13.34 0.47 -18.28
CA MET A 69 -14.72 0.72 -18.68
C MET A 69 -15.16 2.14 -18.33
N GLN A 70 -14.87 2.62 -17.12
CA GLN A 70 -15.17 4.00 -16.73
C GLN A 70 -14.45 5.03 -17.62
N ALA A 71 -13.19 4.77 -17.98
CA ALA A 71 -12.42 5.63 -18.87
C ALA A 71 -13.00 5.66 -20.30
N MET A 72 -13.46 4.51 -20.81
CA MET A 72 -14.13 4.43 -22.12
C MET A 72 -15.48 5.18 -22.11
N HIS A 73 -16.29 5.00 -21.08
CA HIS A 73 -17.57 5.70 -20.93
C HIS A 73 -17.43 7.20 -20.62
N ARG A 74 -16.26 7.65 -20.16
CA ARG A 74 -15.97 9.08 -19.90
C ARG A 74 -15.95 9.92 -21.18
N TRP A 75 -15.80 9.28 -22.34
CA TRP A 75 -15.77 9.93 -23.66
C TRP A 75 -16.88 9.45 -24.60
N ASP A 76 -17.84 8.68 -24.10
CA ASP A 76 -18.95 8.16 -24.89
C ASP A 76 -20.03 9.26 -25.03
N PRO A 77 -20.16 9.92 -26.19
CA PRO A 77 -21.08 11.05 -26.36
C PRO A 77 -22.55 10.62 -26.26
N ALA A 78 -22.81 9.31 -26.32
CA ALA A 78 -24.14 8.69 -26.23
C ALA A 78 -24.57 8.36 -24.79
N ALA A 79 -23.69 8.49 -23.79
CA ALA A 79 -23.99 8.20 -22.38
C ALA A 79 -24.52 9.42 -21.59
N PHE A 80 -24.73 10.57 -22.22
CA PHE A 80 -25.52 11.64 -21.64
C PHE A 80 -27.01 11.28 -21.77
N PRO A 81 -27.73 10.98 -20.67
CA PRO A 81 -29.17 11.04 -20.71
C PRO A 81 -29.55 12.50 -21.00
N SER A 82 -30.12 12.74 -22.19
CA SER A 82 -30.88 13.95 -22.51
C SER A 82 -31.98 14.11 -21.45
N GLY A 83 -31.69 14.82 -20.37
CA GLY A 83 -32.60 14.84 -19.23
C GLY A 83 -32.17 15.65 -18.02
N MET A 84 -31.41 16.72 -18.17
CA MET A 84 -31.27 17.75 -17.13
C MET A 84 -31.21 19.13 -17.79
N ALA A 85 -32.38 19.76 -17.93
CA ALA A 85 -32.48 21.20 -18.09
C ALA A 85 -31.95 21.84 -16.79
N GLY A 86 -30.67 22.15 -16.76
CA GLY A 86 -30.01 22.92 -15.71
C GLY A 86 -29.74 24.33 -16.23
N SER A 87 -30.62 25.24 -15.85
CA SER A 87 -30.56 26.67 -16.12
C SER A 87 -29.24 27.29 -15.65
N GLY A 88 -28.59 28.04 -16.55
CA GLY A 88 -27.84 29.27 -16.27
C GLY A 88 -26.64 29.22 -15.31
N ALA A 89 -25.44 29.35 -15.87
CA ALA A 89 -24.40 30.23 -15.31
C ALA A 89 -23.45 30.65 -16.45
N ASP A 90 -23.45 31.95 -16.71
CA ASP A 90 -22.69 32.66 -17.75
C ASP A 90 -21.16 32.47 -17.67
N PRO A 91 -20.46 32.57 -18.82
CA PRO A 91 -19.01 32.55 -18.85
C PRO A 91 -18.42 33.98 -18.78
N MET A 92 -17.17 34.05 -18.31
CA MET A 92 -16.20 35.15 -18.45
C MET A 92 -16.33 36.37 -17.52
N GLY A 93 -15.36 36.45 -16.61
CA GLY A 93 -14.90 37.63 -15.89
C GLY A 93 -13.52 37.37 -15.32
#